data_AF-A0AA44Y8A9-F1
#
_entry.id   AF-A0AA44Y8A9-F1
#
_cell.length_a   1.000
_cell.length_b   1.000
_cell.length_c   1.000
_cell.angle_alpha   90.00
_cell.angle_beta   90.00
_cell.angle_gamma   90.00
#
_symmetry.space_group_name_H-M   'P 1'
#
loop_
_entity.id
_entity.type
_entity.pdbx_description
1 polymer ?
#
loop_
_entity_poly.entity_id
_entity_poly.type
_entity_poly.pdbx_seq_one_letter_code
_entity_poly.pdbx_strand_id
1 'polypeptide(L)'
;MKIKKPDFVMEAEKTLKVIWDLLKKKDAVGFRLTVKLYREKGGEPVVITMEGTRADNGEWNLQQSPSKRTSRLESSAELQEKLETIEASIKNYISTHSLDEEWREWLDALKEAMKSGRSTEDLEFRSEIPVRAIASYGYDAHFFAPVMAMAYVIEGTEALARSDLERASRSVEQGIYWSRKEMLIADPANRFVERAHTGGGGKAARYEDVKKKVAELLQGLQPEGWNSSNQAVDAVADELTTKHTKFVEERGLQTSNLSRTIKGWLKRSPDRFPHPVKPKE
;
A
#
# COMPACT_ATOMS: atom_id res chain seq x y z
N MET A 1 -39.30 -2.43 32.57
CA MET A 1 -38.45 -1.72 31.57
C MET A 1 -37.71 -2.79 30.76
N LYS A 2 -37.99 -2.96 29.46
CA LYS A 2 -37.30 -3.97 28.65
C LYS A 2 -35.87 -3.46 28.39
N ILE A 3 -34.87 -4.16 28.91
CA ILE A 3 -33.46 -3.86 28.65
C ILE A 3 -33.26 -4.03 27.14
N LYS A 4 -33.04 -2.92 26.44
CA LYS A 4 -32.76 -2.93 25.00
C LYS A 4 -31.34 -3.48 24.83
N LYS A 5 -31.21 -4.59 24.10
CA LYS A 5 -29.88 -5.16 23.81
C LYS A 5 -29.03 -4.08 23.12
N PRO A 6 -27.75 -3.91 23.52
CA PRO A 6 -26.85 -2.99 22.85
C PRO A 6 -26.72 -3.31 21.36
N ASP A 7 -26.58 -2.29 20.51
CA ASP A 7 -26.57 -2.46 19.06
C ASP A 7 -25.41 -3.37 18.58
N PHE A 8 -24.27 -3.34 19.26
CA PHE A 8 -23.14 -4.23 18.96
C PHE A 8 -23.47 -5.72 19.19
N VAL A 9 -24.34 -6.03 20.16
CA VAL A 9 -24.79 -7.41 20.43
C VAL A 9 -25.70 -7.87 19.30
N MET A 10 -26.59 -7.00 18.83
CA MET A 10 -27.48 -7.34 17.73
C MET A 10 -26.71 -7.55 16.41
N GLU A 11 -25.66 -6.77 16.16
CA GLU A 11 -24.83 -6.92 14.97
C GLU A 11 -23.95 -8.18 15.02
N ALA A 12 -23.42 -8.51 16.20
CA ALA A 12 -22.72 -9.77 16.43
C ALA A 12 -23.64 -10.99 16.22
N GLU A 13 -24.89 -10.94 16.69
CA GLU A 13 -25.88 -12.00 16.48
C GLU A 13 -26.21 -12.21 14.99
N LYS A 14 -26.35 -11.14 14.21
CA LYS A 14 -26.55 -11.24 12.75
C LYS A 14 -25.35 -11.89 12.06
N THR A 15 -24.14 -11.47 12.43
CA THR A 15 -22.90 -12.00 11.85
C THR A 15 -22.72 -13.47 12.19
N LEU A 16 -22.97 -13.86 13.45
CA LEU A 16 -22.96 -15.26 13.90
C LEU A 16 -24.00 -16.11 13.16
N LYS A 17 -25.19 -15.56 12.88
CA LYS A 17 -26.21 -16.25 12.10
C LYS A 17 -25.75 -16.53 10.66
N VAL A 18 -25.11 -15.56 10.01
CA VAL A 18 -24.54 -15.75 8.66
C VAL A 18 -23.46 -16.84 8.67
N ILE A 19 -22.58 -16.83 9.66
CA ILE A 19 -21.55 -17.87 9.84
C ILE A 19 -22.22 -19.24 10.03
N TRP A 20 -23.23 -19.33 10.90
CA TRP A 20 -23.96 -20.58 11.15
C TRP A 20 -24.67 -21.13 9.91
N ASP A 21 -25.27 -20.26 9.10
CA ASP A 21 -25.94 -20.65 7.86
C ASP A 21 -24.93 -21.12 6.79
N LEU A 22 -23.74 -20.52 6.74
CA LEU A 22 -22.64 -20.98 5.89
C LEU A 22 -22.11 -22.36 6.34
N LEU A 23 -22.01 -22.62 7.64
CA LEU A 23 -21.57 -23.92 8.17
C LEU A 23 -22.58 -25.05 7.92
N LYS A 24 -23.86 -24.73 7.65
CA LYS A 24 -24.88 -25.73 7.30
C LYS A 24 -24.85 -26.16 5.84
N LYS A 25 -24.17 -25.42 4.98
CA LYS A 25 -24.01 -25.76 3.57
C LYS A 25 -23.22 -27.06 3.42
N LYS A 26 -23.81 -28.05 2.74
CA LYS A 26 -23.24 -29.41 2.61
C LYS A 26 -22.14 -29.51 1.55
N ASP A 27 -22.06 -28.52 0.67
CA ASP A 27 -21.03 -28.31 -0.36
C ASP A 27 -19.76 -27.65 0.19
N ALA A 28 -19.81 -27.09 1.40
CA ALA A 28 -18.64 -26.53 2.07
C ALA A 28 -17.79 -27.65 2.71
N VAL A 29 -16.57 -27.82 2.21
CA VAL A 29 -15.61 -28.86 2.68
C VAL A 29 -14.68 -28.37 3.81
N GLY A 30 -14.61 -27.05 4.03
CA GLY A 30 -13.80 -26.45 5.09
C GLY A 30 -14.14 -24.99 5.36
N PHE A 31 -13.75 -24.49 6.53
CA PHE A 31 -13.89 -23.08 6.90
C PHE A 31 -12.77 -22.63 7.85
N ARG A 32 -12.50 -21.32 7.83
CA ARG A 32 -11.66 -20.61 8.82
C ARG A 32 -12.42 -19.38 9.29
N LEU A 33 -12.58 -19.24 10.60
CA LEU A 33 -13.21 -18.11 11.27
C LEU A 33 -12.19 -17.43 12.18
N THR A 34 -11.97 -16.13 12.01
CA THR A 34 -11.12 -15.33 12.89
C THR A 34 -11.95 -14.24 13.55
N VAL A 35 -12.00 -14.24 14.88
CA VAL A 35 -12.66 -13.23 15.70
C VAL A 35 -11.58 -12.40 16.39
N LYS A 36 -11.58 -11.08 16.18
CA LYS A 36 -10.68 -10.15 16.87
C LYS A 36 -11.49 -9.29 17.84
N LEU A 37 -11.21 -9.40 19.14
CA LEU A 37 -11.87 -8.65 20.20
C LEU A 37 -10.99 -7.48 20.64
N TYR A 38 -11.36 -6.27 20.24
CA TYR A 38 -10.66 -5.04 20.60
C TYR A 38 -11.19 -4.50 21.94
N ARG A 39 -10.28 -4.10 22.83
CA ARG A 39 -10.63 -3.45 24.12
C ARG A 39 -10.38 -1.95 24.03
N GLU A 40 -11.24 -1.15 24.65
CA GLU A 40 -11.21 0.33 24.57
C GLU A 40 -9.89 0.97 25.01
N LYS A 41 -9.08 0.31 25.85
CA LYS A 41 -7.86 0.88 26.44
C LYS A 41 -6.56 0.49 25.74
N GLY A 42 -6.60 0.24 24.43
CA GLY A 42 -5.38 0.05 23.61
C GLY A 42 -4.55 -1.20 23.96
N GLY A 43 -5.13 -2.17 24.65
CA GLY A 43 -4.51 -3.49 24.82
C GLY A 43 -4.56 -4.29 23.51
N GLU A 44 -3.64 -5.24 23.36
CA GLU A 44 -3.62 -6.15 22.22
C GLU A 44 -5.00 -6.83 22.05
N PRO A 45 -5.55 -6.87 20.82
CA PRO A 45 -6.82 -7.52 20.56
C PRO A 45 -6.72 -9.01 20.86
N VAL A 46 -7.73 -9.56 21.53
CA VAL A 46 -7.81 -11.01 21.73
C VAL A 46 -8.27 -11.62 20.41
N VAL A 47 -7.39 -12.36 19.76
CA VAL A 47 -7.70 -13.07 18.52
C VAL A 47 -8.08 -14.51 18.84
N ILE A 48 -9.26 -14.92 18.40
CA ILE A 48 -9.76 -16.29 18.50
C ILE A 48 -9.98 -16.77 17.07
N THR A 49 -9.19 -17.76 16.65
CA THR A 49 -9.39 -18.43 15.36
C THR A 49 -10.06 -19.78 15.59
N MET A 50 -10.93 -20.20 14.69
CA MET A 50 -11.55 -21.52 14.66
C MET A 50 -11.51 -22.03 13.23
N GLU A 51 -11.03 -23.24 13.05
CA GLU A 51 -10.98 -23.91 11.75
C GLU A 51 -11.78 -25.20 11.83
N GLY A 52 -12.40 -25.58 10.72
CA GLY A 52 -13.06 -26.87 10.65
C GLY A 52 -13.08 -27.44 9.24
N THR A 53 -12.95 -28.75 9.16
CA THR A 53 -13.08 -29.52 7.93
C THR A 53 -14.24 -30.49 8.04
N ARG A 54 -14.87 -30.81 6.91
CA ARG A 54 -15.99 -31.76 6.89
C ARG A 54 -15.44 -33.19 7.00
N ALA A 55 -15.96 -33.98 7.93
CA ALA A 55 -15.70 -35.41 8.00
C ALA A 55 -16.56 -36.18 6.99
N ASP A 56 -16.18 -37.42 6.67
CA ASP A 56 -16.91 -38.30 5.75
C ASP A 56 -18.34 -38.61 6.24
N ASN A 57 -18.60 -38.50 7.55
CA ASN A 57 -19.94 -38.64 8.15
C ASN A 57 -20.79 -37.35 8.04
N GLY A 58 -20.26 -36.28 7.45
CA GLY A 58 -20.94 -35.00 7.27
C GLY A 58 -20.92 -34.08 8.49
N GLU A 59 -20.26 -34.46 9.59
CA GLU A 59 -20.03 -33.61 10.75
C GLU A 59 -18.80 -32.71 10.56
N TRP A 60 -18.67 -31.69 11.41
CA TRP A 60 -17.51 -30.80 11.39
C TRP A 60 -16.43 -31.30 12.34
N ASN A 61 -15.25 -31.59 11.80
CA ASN A 61 -14.03 -31.74 12.59
C ASN A 61 -13.53 -30.36 12.97
N LEU A 62 -13.92 -29.88 14.14
CA LEU A 62 -13.49 -28.59 14.66
C LEU A 62 -12.08 -28.72 15.23
N GLN A 63 -11.11 -28.06 14.61
CA GLN A 63 -9.83 -27.81 15.25
C GLN A 63 -9.94 -26.52 16.05
N GLN A 64 -9.76 -26.62 17.37
CA GLN A 64 -9.41 -25.44 18.14
C GLN A 64 -8.15 -24.87 17.51
N SER A 65 -8.16 -23.57 17.15
CA SER A 65 -6.93 -22.93 16.71
C SER A 65 -5.88 -23.19 17.78
N PRO A 66 -4.65 -23.57 17.40
CA PRO A 66 -3.56 -23.64 18.34
C PRO A 66 -3.39 -22.23 18.92
N SER A 67 -3.95 -21.98 20.10
CA SER A 67 -3.68 -20.74 20.87
C SER A 67 -2.25 -20.71 21.39
N LYS A 68 -1.46 -21.74 21.05
CA LYS A 68 -0.01 -21.79 21.05
C LYS A 68 0.38 -22.59 19.83
N ARG A 69 1.19 -22.03 18.91
CA ARG A 69 1.82 -22.81 17.85
C ARG A 69 2.44 -24.06 18.48
N THR A 70 1.92 -25.23 18.15
CA THR A 70 2.45 -26.53 18.58
C THR A 70 3.58 -27.00 17.67
N SER A 71 3.85 -26.28 16.58
CA SER A 71 5.09 -26.43 15.82
C SER A 71 6.26 -25.87 16.64
N ARG A 72 7.34 -26.65 16.74
CA ARG A 72 8.63 -26.17 17.27
C ARG A 72 8.95 -24.83 16.62
N LEU A 73 9.14 -23.80 17.44
CA LEU A 73 9.57 -22.49 16.94
C LEU A 73 10.85 -22.69 16.15
N GLU A 74 10.86 -22.17 14.93
CA GLU A 74 12.04 -22.18 14.08
C GLU A 74 13.18 -21.45 14.79
N SER A 75 14.40 -21.85 14.49
CA SER A 75 15.58 -21.23 15.07
C SER A 75 15.69 -19.76 14.66
N SER A 76 16.37 -18.97 15.50
CA SER A 76 16.62 -17.55 15.17
C SER A 76 17.31 -17.38 13.82
N ALA A 77 18.17 -18.33 13.43
CA ALA A 77 18.87 -18.29 12.14
C ALA A 77 17.91 -18.53 10.96
N GLU A 78 17.03 -19.52 11.06
CA GLU A 78 16.01 -19.79 10.03
C GLU A 78 15.03 -18.62 9.88
N LEU A 79 14.63 -18.00 11.01
CA LEU A 79 13.76 -16.84 10.98
C LEU A 79 14.46 -15.62 10.35
N GLN A 80 15.73 -15.40 10.68
CA GLN A 80 16.54 -14.34 10.09
C GLN A 80 16.67 -14.51 8.57
N GLU A 81 16.99 -15.71 8.10
CA GLU A 81 17.10 -16.02 6.67
C GLU A 81 15.78 -15.74 5.91
N LYS A 82 14.64 -16.10 6.51
CA LYS A 82 13.34 -15.82 5.91
C LYS A 82 13.01 -14.33 5.86
N LEU A 83 13.36 -13.55 6.89
CA LEU A 83 13.19 -12.10 6.88
C LEU A 83 14.05 -11.45 5.80
N GLU A 84 15.31 -11.88 5.65
CA GLU A 84 16.21 -11.43 4.59
C GLU A 84 15.69 -11.79 3.19
N THR A 85 15.10 -12.98 3.05
CA THR A 85 14.48 -13.42 1.79
C THR A 85 13.28 -12.53 1.41
N ILE A 86 12.43 -12.19 2.37
CA ILE A 86 11.31 -11.26 2.16
C ILE A 86 11.86 -9.89 1.71
N GLU A 87 12.84 -9.35 2.42
CA GLU A 87 13.45 -8.05 2.09
C GLU A 87 14.06 -8.04 0.69
N ALA A 88 14.81 -9.08 0.34
CA ALA A 88 15.40 -9.23 -0.99
C ALA A 88 14.33 -9.33 -2.08
N SER A 89 13.24 -10.05 -1.83
CA SER A 89 12.11 -10.17 -2.76
C SER A 89 11.46 -8.81 -3.05
N ILE A 90 11.24 -8.00 -2.01
CA ILE A 90 10.68 -6.65 -2.17
C ILE A 90 11.67 -5.74 -2.91
N LYS A 91 12.94 -5.71 -2.53
CA LYS A 91 13.97 -4.91 -3.23
C LYS A 91 14.04 -5.26 -4.72
N ASN A 92 13.98 -6.55 -5.05
CA ASN A 92 13.96 -7.01 -6.43
C ASN A 92 12.73 -6.52 -7.19
N TYR A 93 11.53 -6.59 -6.60
CA TYR A 93 10.31 -6.04 -7.19
C TYR A 93 10.42 -4.53 -7.47
N ILE A 94 10.91 -3.76 -6.49
CA ILE A 94 11.09 -2.31 -6.63
C ILE A 94 12.04 -1.98 -7.79
N SER A 95 13.20 -2.63 -7.85
CA SER A 95 14.21 -2.40 -8.88
C SER A 95 13.73 -2.83 -10.27
N THR A 96 13.08 -4.00 -10.36
CA THR A 96 12.52 -4.53 -11.63
C THR A 96 11.53 -3.55 -12.26
N HIS A 97 10.80 -2.78 -11.45
CA HIS A 97 9.82 -1.81 -11.92
C HIS A 97 10.31 -0.35 -11.88
N SER A 98 11.61 -0.12 -11.58
CA SER A 98 12.23 1.21 -11.53
C SER A 98 11.49 2.18 -10.60
N LEU A 99 11.16 1.69 -9.40
CA LEU A 99 10.40 2.40 -8.37
C LEU A 99 11.29 2.94 -7.23
N ASP A 100 12.61 2.93 -7.42
CA ASP A 100 13.60 3.14 -6.35
C ASP A 100 13.52 4.52 -5.67
N GLU A 101 13.20 5.58 -6.42
CA GLU A 101 13.09 6.93 -5.86
C GLU A 101 11.88 7.03 -4.93
N GLU A 102 10.70 6.71 -5.43
CA GLU A 102 9.45 6.77 -4.66
C GLU A 102 9.46 5.76 -3.50
N TRP A 103 10.10 4.60 -3.67
CA TRP A 103 10.24 3.60 -2.62
C TRP A 103 10.99 4.12 -1.40
N ARG A 104 12.02 4.97 -1.58
CA ARG A 104 12.77 5.53 -0.44
C ARG A 104 11.87 6.38 0.44
N GLU A 105 11.03 7.22 -0.15
CA GLU A 105 10.08 8.05 0.58
C GLU A 105 9.11 7.19 1.42
N TRP A 106 8.60 6.09 0.84
CA TRP A 106 7.73 5.15 1.54
C TRP A 106 8.44 4.41 2.68
N LEU A 107 9.68 3.96 2.44
CA LEU A 107 10.45 3.24 3.44
C LEU A 107 10.80 4.13 4.64
N ASP A 108 11.14 5.40 4.39
CA ASP A 108 11.43 6.35 5.46
C ASP A 108 10.17 6.68 6.27
N ALA A 109 9.04 6.91 5.60
CA ALA A 109 7.75 7.12 6.27
C ALA A 109 7.34 5.89 7.11
N LEU A 110 7.57 4.67 6.62
CA LEU A 110 7.31 3.43 7.34
C LEU A 110 8.17 3.35 8.61
N LYS A 111 9.49 3.60 8.50
CA LYS A 111 10.41 3.55 9.64
C LYS A 111 10.01 4.55 10.72
N GLU A 112 9.64 5.77 10.36
CA GLU A 112 9.17 6.79 11.31
C GLU A 112 7.87 6.36 12.01
N ALA A 113 6.93 5.76 11.26
CA ALA A 113 5.71 5.23 11.87
C ALA A 113 5.97 4.07 12.83
N MET A 114 6.87 3.14 12.48
CA MET A 114 7.26 2.04 13.36
C MET A 114 7.93 2.55 14.65
N LYS A 115 8.82 3.55 14.55
CA LYS A 115 9.46 4.19 15.72
C LYS A 115 8.47 4.84 16.68
N SER A 116 7.31 5.30 16.19
CA SER A 116 6.25 5.88 17.03
C SER A 116 5.52 4.87 17.92
N GLY A 117 5.95 3.60 17.92
CA GLY A 117 5.38 2.52 18.73
C GLY A 117 4.14 1.87 18.11
N ARG A 118 3.85 2.16 16.83
CA ARG A 118 2.77 1.49 16.10
C ARG A 118 3.18 0.05 15.80
N SER A 119 2.32 -0.90 16.13
CA SER A 119 2.51 -2.29 15.72
C SER A 119 2.24 -2.45 14.21
N THR A 120 2.77 -3.53 13.62
CA THR A 120 2.44 -3.90 12.23
C THR A 120 0.93 -4.09 12.02
N GLU A 121 0.22 -4.57 13.05
CA GLU A 121 -1.23 -4.69 13.05
C GLU A 121 -1.92 -3.33 13.07
N ASP A 122 -1.42 -2.36 13.85
CA ASP A 122 -1.95 -1.00 13.81
C ASP A 122 -1.74 -0.36 12.45
N LEU A 123 -0.62 -0.69 11.78
CA LEU A 123 -0.42 -0.25 10.40
C LEU A 123 -1.51 -0.82 9.50
N GLU A 124 -1.70 -2.14 9.51
CA GLU A 124 -2.65 -2.87 8.65
C GLU A 124 -4.10 -2.41 8.82
N PHE A 125 -4.53 -2.09 10.05
CA PHE A 125 -5.94 -1.82 10.35
C PHE A 125 -6.27 -0.35 10.65
N ARG A 126 -5.31 0.48 11.07
CA ARG A 126 -5.61 1.80 11.69
C ARG A 126 -4.72 2.93 11.23
N SER A 127 -3.61 2.69 10.54
CA SER A 127 -2.70 3.76 10.19
C SER A 127 -2.99 4.37 8.83
N GLU A 128 -2.69 5.67 8.74
CA GLU A 128 -2.70 6.40 7.47
C GLU A 128 -1.71 5.83 6.44
N ILE A 129 -0.78 4.92 6.74
CA ILE A 129 0.22 4.49 5.74
C ILE A 129 -0.37 3.47 4.75
N PRO A 130 -0.96 2.34 5.19
CA PRO A 130 -1.84 1.52 4.36
C PRO A 130 -2.99 2.29 3.76
N VAL A 131 -3.61 3.17 4.55
CA VAL A 131 -4.67 4.03 4.02
C VAL A 131 -4.13 5.02 3.00
N ARG A 132 -2.90 5.52 3.02
CA ARG A 132 -2.31 6.39 1.98
C ARG A 132 -1.88 5.56 0.77
N ALA A 133 -1.33 4.36 0.96
CA ALA A 133 -1.08 3.45 -0.15
C ALA A 133 -2.39 3.06 -0.87
N ILE A 134 -3.50 2.92 -0.13
CA ILE A 134 -4.84 2.62 -0.64
C ILE A 134 -5.58 3.89 -1.15
N ALA A 135 -5.47 5.01 -0.42
CA ALA A 135 -6.25 6.25 -0.57
C ALA A 135 -5.48 7.43 -1.15
N SER A 136 -4.21 7.28 -1.55
CA SER A 136 -3.60 8.10 -2.63
C SER A 136 -4.16 7.68 -4.01
N TYR A 137 -5.47 7.36 -4.04
CA TYR A 137 -6.39 7.08 -5.15
C TYR A 137 -5.77 6.56 -6.46
N GLY A 138 -5.08 5.43 -6.36
CA GLY A 138 -4.81 4.53 -7.48
C GLY A 138 -3.34 4.44 -7.88
N TYR A 139 -2.62 5.55 -7.99
CA TYR A 139 -1.31 5.52 -8.63
C TYR A 139 -0.24 4.75 -7.83
N ASP A 140 -0.26 4.86 -6.51
CA ASP A 140 0.82 4.35 -5.65
C ASP A 140 0.45 3.05 -4.90
N ALA A 141 -0.73 2.46 -5.16
CA ALA A 141 -1.14 1.22 -4.47
C ALA A 141 -0.29 -0.01 -4.81
N HIS A 142 0.63 0.10 -5.79
CA HIS A 142 1.64 -0.91 -6.05
C HIS A 142 2.73 -0.98 -4.96
N PHE A 143 2.79 0.01 -4.07
CA PHE A 143 3.64 0.00 -2.87
C PHE A 143 2.96 -0.63 -1.64
N PHE A 144 1.65 -0.91 -1.69
CA PHE A 144 0.93 -1.38 -0.49
C PHE A 144 1.49 -2.69 0.07
N ALA A 145 1.51 -3.75 -0.76
CA ALA A 145 2.06 -5.03 -0.37
C ALA A 145 3.57 -4.96 -0.02
N PRO A 146 4.43 -4.25 -0.79
CA PRO A 146 5.81 -3.97 -0.39
C PRO A 146 5.99 -3.31 0.98
N VAL A 147 5.20 -2.27 1.28
CA VAL A 147 5.26 -1.57 2.57
C VAL A 147 4.85 -2.50 3.70
N MET A 148 3.79 -3.28 3.54
CA MET A 148 3.35 -4.24 4.56
C MET A 148 4.37 -5.34 4.79
N ALA A 149 4.93 -5.93 3.72
CA ALA A 149 5.98 -6.93 3.83
C ALA A 149 7.19 -6.39 4.60
N MET A 150 7.63 -5.17 4.29
CA MET A 150 8.74 -4.54 5.00
C MET A 150 8.44 -4.15 6.44
N ALA A 151 7.20 -3.79 6.76
CA ALA A 151 6.79 -3.53 8.14
C ALA A 151 7.00 -4.78 9.01
N TYR A 152 6.60 -5.95 8.48
CA TYR A 152 6.83 -7.24 9.13
C TYR A 152 8.31 -7.64 9.16
N VAL A 153 9.10 -7.29 8.15
CA VAL A 153 10.57 -7.47 8.22
C VAL A 153 11.17 -6.67 9.38
N ILE A 154 10.81 -5.39 9.52
CA ILE A 154 11.30 -4.52 10.59
C ILE A 154 10.91 -5.08 11.96
N GLU A 155 9.61 -5.37 12.16
CA GLU A 155 9.13 -5.90 13.44
C GLU A 155 9.73 -7.28 13.77
N GLY A 156 9.86 -8.15 12.77
CA GLY A 156 10.46 -9.47 12.93
C GLY A 156 11.93 -9.39 13.33
N THR A 157 12.69 -8.51 12.68
CA THR A 157 14.11 -8.28 12.98
C THR A 157 14.28 -7.74 14.40
N GLU A 158 13.46 -6.76 14.80
CA GLU A 158 13.47 -6.22 16.16
C GLU A 158 13.07 -7.26 17.21
N ALA A 159 12.12 -8.15 16.89
CA ALA A 159 11.73 -9.24 17.77
C ALA A 159 12.87 -10.26 17.95
N LEU A 160 13.58 -10.62 16.88
CA LEU A 160 14.77 -11.48 16.96
C LEU A 160 15.88 -10.86 17.81
N ALA A 161 16.14 -9.56 17.67
CA ALA A 161 17.11 -8.84 18.51
C ALA A 161 16.75 -8.89 20.01
N ARG A 162 15.47 -9.05 20.35
CA ARG A 162 14.95 -9.20 21.71
C ARG A 162 14.75 -10.66 22.13
N SER A 163 15.17 -11.63 21.31
CA SER A 163 14.93 -13.07 21.51
C SER A 163 13.45 -13.47 21.61
N ASP A 164 12.55 -12.67 21.03
CA ASP A 164 11.12 -12.96 20.94
C ASP A 164 10.82 -13.77 19.68
N LEU A 165 11.06 -15.08 19.76
CA LEU A 165 10.89 -16.01 18.65
C LEU A 165 9.43 -16.16 18.22
N GLU A 166 8.47 -16.01 19.14
CA GLU A 166 7.04 -16.09 18.81
C GLU A 166 6.63 -14.91 17.92
N ARG A 167 6.99 -13.69 18.32
CA ARG A 167 6.71 -12.49 17.54
C ARG A 167 7.47 -12.48 16.22
N ALA A 168 8.75 -12.85 16.23
CA ALA A 168 9.54 -12.96 15.00
C ALA A 168 8.93 -13.94 14.01
N SER A 169 8.51 -15.12 14.49
CA SER A 169 7.94 -16.15 13.64
C SER A 169 6.53 -15.78 13.14
N ARG A 170 5.77 -14.98 13.90
CA ARG A 170 4.53 -14.35 13.40
C ARG A 170 4.82 -13.35 12.29
N SER A 171 5.81 -12.49 12.47
CA SER A 171 6.21 -11.51 11.46
C SER A 171 6.69 -12.16 10.18
N VAL A 172 7.43 -13.27 10.26
CA VAL A 172 7.81 -14.07 9.09
C VAL A 172 6.60 -14.57 8.31
N GLU A 173 5.61 -15.19 8.98
CA GLU A 173 4.42 -15.69 8.29
C GLU A 173 3.65 -14.58 7.56
N GLN A 174 3.48 -13.43 8.20
CA GLN A 174 2.78 -12.30 7.59
C GLN A 174 3.60 -11.62 6.51
N GLY A 175 4.91 -11.45 6.71
CA GLY A 175 5.84 -10.92 5.72
C GLY A 175 5.85 -11.77 4.45
N ILE A 176 5.91 -13.11 4.58
CA ILE A 176 5.80 -14.05 3.46
C ILE A 176 4.47 -13.84 2.72
N TYR A 177 3.34 -13.70 3.44
CA TYR A 177 2.04 -13.48 2.81
C TYR A 177 2.04 -12.21 1.95
N TRP A 178 2.51 -11.09 2.50
CA TRP A 178 2.52 -9.81 1.79
C TRP A 178 3.56 -9.74 0.66
N SER A 179 4.63 -10.53 0.71
CA SER A 179 5.63 -10.62 -0.37
C SER A 179 5.27 -11.62 -1.48
N ARG A 180 4.12 -12.27 -1.41
CA ARG A 180 3.67 -13.19 -2.47
C ARG A 180 3.43 -12.46 -3.78
N LYS A 181 3.74 -13.11 -4.90
CA LYS A 181 3.55 -12.55 -6.25
C LYS A 181 2.10 -12.12 -6.50
N GLU A 182 1.14 -12.85 -5.92
CA GLU A 182 -0.30 -12.57 -6.03
C GLU A 182 -0.71 -11.28 -5.30
N MET A 183 0.06 -10.85 -4.30
CA MET A 183 -0.18 -9.60 -3.57
C MET A 183 0.50 -8.39 -4.24
N LEU A 184 1.52 -8.65 -5.05
CA LEU A 184 2.25 -7.61 -5.80
C LEU A 184 1.54 -7.28 -7.12
N ILE A 185 1.58 -6.01 -7.52
CA ILE A 185 1.03 -5.59 -8.80
C ILE A 185 2.05 -5.90 -9.88
N ALA A 186 1.74 -6.86 -10.76
CA ALA A 186 2.69 -7.36 -11.75
C ALA A 186 3.23 -6.30 -12.73
N ASP A 187 2.43 -5.27 -13.06
CA ASP A 187 2.87 -4.15 -13.88
C ASP A 187 2.33 -2.82 -13.33
N PRO A 188 3.10 -2.17 -12.44
CA PRO A 188 2.72 -0.89 -11.86
C PRO A 188 2.55 0.22 -12.90
N ALA A 189 3.32 0.18 -14.00
CA ALA A 189 3.31 1.22 -15.03
C ALA A 189 2.03 1.16 -15.89
N ASN A 190 1.52 -0.05 -16.15
CA ASN A 190 0.36 -0.25 -17.01
C ASN A 190 -0.99 -0.31 -16.28
N ARG A 191 -1.00 -0.23 -14.93
CA ARG A 191 -2.22 -0.33 -14.11
C ARG A 191 -3.36 0.61 -14.50
N PHE A 192 -3.05 1.79 -15.03
CA PHE A 192 -4.07 2.78 -15.45
C PHE A 192 -4.26 2.87 -16.95
N VAL A 193 -3.57 2.05 -17.75
CA VAL A 193 -3.59 2.17 -19.21
C VAL A 193 -4.98 1.86 -19.75
N GLU A 194 -5.65 0.80 -19.30
CA GLU A 194 -7.03 0.48 -19.73
C GLU A 194 -8.05 1.53 -19.29
N ARG A 195 -7.93 2.07 -18.08
CA ARG A 195 -8.79 3.16 -17.58
C ARG A 195 -8.54 4.47 -18.34
N ALA A 196 -7.29 4.71 -18.74
CA ALA A 196 -6.92 5.83 -19.59
C ALA A 196 -7.39 5.63 -21.04
N HIS A 197 -7.50 4.39 -21.55
CA HIS A 197 -8.01 4.11 -22.90
C HIS A 197 -9.52 4.35 -23.01
N THR A 198 -10.29 4.02 -21.97
CA THR A 198 -11.77 4.14 -21.97
C THR A 198 -12.30 5.56 -21.73
N GLY A 199 -11.47 6.50 -21.25
CA GLY A 199 -11.89 7.90 -21.04
C GLY A 199 -10.85 8.98 -21.38
N GLY A 200 -9.64 8.61 -21.78
CA GLY A 200 -8.50 9.52 -21.93
C GLY A 200 -8.30 10.10 -23.32
N GLY A 201 -8.84 9.49 -24.39
CA GLY A 201 -8.68 10.02 -25.75
C GLY A 201 -9.19 11.47 -25.89
N GLY A 202 -10.33 11.79 -25.25
CA GLY A 202 -10.88 13.15 -25.22
C GLY A 202 -10.19 14.10 -24.23
N LYS A 203 -9.55 13.59 -23.17
CA LYS A 203 -8.81 14.39 -22.18
C LYS A 203 -7.39 14.73 -22.65
N ALA A 204 -6.70 13.79 -23.29
CA ALA A 204 -5.35 13.98 -23.81
C ALA A 204 -5.29 15.10 -24.87
N ALA A 205 -6.30 15.19 -25.74
CA ALA A 205 -6.42 16.27 -26.72
C ALA A 205 -6.61 17.65 -26.06
N ARG A 206 -7.37 17.74 -24.96
CA ARG A 206 -7.59 19.01 -24.23
C ARG A 206 -6.33 19.55 -23.56
N TYR A 207 -5.38 18.67 -23.22
CA TYR A 207 -4.15 19.07 -22.55
C TYR A 207 -3.06 19.56 -23.50
N GLU A 208 -3.23 19.42 -24.82
CA GLU A 208 -2.20 19.80 -25.78
C GLU A 208 -1.85 21.29 -25.72
N ASP A 209 -2.83 22.16 -25.48
CA ASP A 209 -2.59 23.59 -25.29
C ASP A 209 -1.82 23.87 -23.99
N VAL A 210 -2.12 23.11 -22.92
CA VAL A 210 -1.38 23.23 -21.65
C VAL A 210 0.05 22.72 -21.81
N LYS A 211 0.27 21.61 -22.54
CA LYS A 211 1.61 21.12 -22.85
C LYS A 211 2.42 22.12 -23.67
N LYS A 212 1.81 22.80 -24.64
CA LYS A 212 2.48 23.89 -25.38
C LYS A 212 2.88 25.02 -24.44
N LYS A 213 1.98 25.43 -23.53
CA LYS A 213 2.29 26.47 -22.55
C LYS A 213 3.39 26.05 -21.58
N VAL A 214 3.41 24.79 -21.16
CA VAL A 214 4.52 24.23 -20.35
C VAL A 214 5.85 24.32 -21.09
N ALA A 215 5.91 23.90 -22.36
CA ALA A 215 7.13 24.01 -23.15
C ALA A 215 7.60 25.47 -23.31
N GLU A 216 6.66 26.39 -23.54
CA GLU A 216 6.92 27.83 -23.59
C GLU A 216 7.49 28.34 -22.25
N LEU A 217 6.88 27.99 -21.12
CA LEU A 217 7.32 28.44 -19.80
C LEU A 217 8.67 27.83 -19.38
N LEU A 218 8.95 26.58 -19.74
CA LEU A 218 10.24 25.93 -19.48
C LEU A 218 11.41 26.67 -20.14
N GLN A 219 11.17 27.29 -21.30
CA GLN A 219 12.16 28.12 -21.99
C GLN A 219 12.14 29.57 -21.52
N GLY A 220 10.95 30.14 -21.31
CA GLY A 220 10.77 31.55 -21.03
C GLY A 220 11.11 31.98 -19.60
N LEU A 221 10.87 31.11 -18.60
CA LEU A 221 11.12 31.46 -17.20
C LEU A 221 12.61 31.46 -16.85
N GLN A 222 13.40 30.58 -17.48
CA GLN A 222 14.83 30.49 -17.21
C GLN A 222 15.63 30.14 -18.47
N PRO A 223 15.86 31.12 -19.36
CA PRO A 223 16.55 30.92 -20.64
C PRO A 223 18.00 30.41 -20.48
N GLU A 224 18.65 30.82 -19.39
CA GLU A 224 20.02 30.43 -19.00
C GLU A 224 20.13 29.00 -18.46
N GLY A 225 19.02 28.26 -18.42
CA GLY A 225 18.95 26.91 -17.91
C GLY A 225 18.74 26.81 -16.40
N TRP A 226 18.23 25.65 -15.99
CA TRP A 226 17.72 25.33 -14.66
C TRP A 226 18.78 24.66 -13.78
N ASN A 227 18.72 24.80 -12.46
CA ASN A 227 19.66 24.08 -11.58
C ASN A 227 19.27 22.60 -11.43
N SER A 228 18.00 22.26 -11.62
CA SER A 228 17.51 20.88 -11.68
C SER A 228 16.18 20.79 -12.44
N SER A 229 15.84 19.58 -12.91
CA SER A 229 14.53 19.32 -13.51
C SER A 229 13.37 19.52 -12.53
N ASN A 230 13.57 19.21 -11.23
CA ASN A 230 12.53 19.45 -10.21
C ASN A 230 12.24 20.95 -10.05
N GLN A 231 13.30 21.78 -10.02
CA GLN A 231 13.12 23.23 -9.98
C GLN A 231 12.35 23.75 -11.20
N ALA A 232 12.64 23.23 -12.40
CA ALA A 232 11.93 23.59 -13.62
C ALA A 232 10.44 23.21 -13.55
N VAL A 233 10.15 22.01 -13.05
CA VAL A 233 8.78 21.52 -12.85
C VAL A 233 8.02 22.39 -11.87
N ASP A 234 8.60 22.68 -10.70
CA ASP A 234 7.92 23.43 -9.64
C ASP A 234 7.68 24.89 -10.07
N ALA A 235 8.67 25.55 -10.66
CA ALA A 235 8.52 26.93 -11.13
C ALA A 235 7.43 27.07 -12.22
N VAL A 236 7.37 26.13 -13.16
CA VAL A 236 6.33 26.13 -14.20
C VAL A 236 4.96 25.81 -13.62
N ALA A 237 4.88 24.88 -12.66
CA ALA A 237 3.64 24.55 -11.97
C ALA A 237 3.10 25.75 -11.17
N ASP A 238 3.97 26.48 -10.48
CA ASP A 238 3.64 27.67 -9.71
C ASP A 238 3.15 28.81 -10.63
N GLU A 239 3.86 29.07 -11.74
CA GLU A 239 3.44 30.07 -12.73
C GLU A 239 2.07 29.73 -13.34
N LEU A 240 1.85 28.46 -13.71
CA LEU A 240 0.57 28.00 -14.22
C LEU A 240 -0.55 28.11 -13.18
N THR A 241 -0.25 27.83 -11.91
CA THR A 241 -1.22 27.90 -10.81
C THR A 241 -1.58 29.34 -10.47
N THR A 242 -0.61 30.27 -10.52
CA THR A 242 -0.80 31.65 -10.09
C THR A 242 -1.34 32.56 -11.19
N LYS A 243 -0.85 32.42 -12.43
CA LYS A 243 -1.20 33.33 -13.55
C LYS A 243 -2.09 32.69 -14.61
N HIS A 244 -2.18 31.37 -14.65
CA HIS A 244 -2.93 30.65 -15.69
C HIS A 244 -3.95 29.64 -15.13
N THR A 245 -4.40 29.82 -13.89
CA THR A 245 -5.31 28.90 -13.17
C THR A 245 -6.53 28.54 -14.01
N LYS A 246 -7.25 29.55 -14.48
CA LYS A 246 -8.48 29.39 -15.28
C LYS A 246 -8.21 28.66 -16.60
N PHE A 247 -7.08 28.97 -17.25
CA PHE A 247 -6.65 28.29 -18.47
C PHE A 247 -6.42 26.80 -18.20
N VAL A 248 -5.73 26.43 -17.13
CA VAL A 248 -5.47 25.03 -16.76
C VAL A 248 -6.77 24.28 -16.43
N GLU A 249 -7.63 24.87 -15.61
CA GLU A 249 -8.87 24.24 -15.13
C GLU A 249 -9.89 24.04 -16.26
N GLU A 250 -10.05 25.01 -17.16
CA GLU A 250 -10.94 24.89 -18.33
C GLU A 250 -10.52 23.74 -19.27
N ARG A 251 -9.24 23.37 -19.28
CA ARG A 251 -8.72 22.22 -20.04
C ARG A 251 -8.83 20.90 -19.26
N GLY A 252 -9.35 20.93 -18.04
CA GLY A 252 -9.68 19.75 -17.24
C GLY A 252 -8.54 19.25 -16.35
N LEU A 253 -7.52 20.07 -16.09
CA LEU A 253 -6.44 19.77 -15.16
C LEU A 253 -6.70 20.44 -13.81
N GLN A 254 -6.27 19.77 -12.74
CA GLN A 254 -6.27 20.34 -11.39
C GLN A 254 -4.91 20.96 -11.11
N THR A 255 -4.91 22.21 -10.64
CA THR A 255 -3.70 22.96 -10.30
C THR A 255 -2.86 22.26 -9.23
N SER A 256 -3.52 21.64 -8.24
CA SER A 256 -2.87 20.86 -7.18
C SER A 256 -2.04 19.67 -7.68
N ASN A 257 -2.27 19.20 -8.92
CA ASN A 257 -1.58 18.05 -9.51
C ASN A 257 -0.59 18.43 -10.61
N LEU A 258 -0.34 19.74 -10.85
CA LEU A 258 0.47 20.20 -11.97
C LEU A 258 1.92 19.74 -11.90
N SER A 259 2.61 19.87 -10.77
CA SER A 259 4.02 19.43 -10.66
C SER A 259 4.19 17.96 -11.04
N ARG A 260 3.34 17.07 -10.46
CA ARG A 260 3.35 15.64 -10.80
C ARG A 260 3.04 15.39 -12.28
N THR A 261 2.06 16.12 -12.83
CA THR A 261 1.64 15.97 -14.23
C THR A 261 2.74 16.38 -15.21
N ILE A 262 3.37 17.54 -14.97
CA ILE A 262 4.46 18.07 -15.77
C ILE A 262 5.67 17.14 -15.69
N LYS A 263 6.07 16.70 -14.49
CA LYS A 263 7.14 15.70 -14.30
C LYS A 263 6.88 14.44 -15.14
N GLY A 264 5.63 13.96 -15.16
CA GLY A 264 5.21 12.83 -15.98
C GLY A 264 5.34 13.07 -17.49
N TRP A 265 5.05 14.28 -17.97
CA TRP A 265 5.21 14.64 -19.38
C TRP A 265 6.68 14.74 -19.80
N LEU A 266 7.52 15.36 -18.98
CA LEU A 266 8.97 15.46 -19.22
C LEU A 266 9.61 14.07 -19.31
N LYS A 267 9.25 13.16 -18.40
CA LYS A 267 9.76 11.77 -18.40
C LYS A 267 9.35 11.00 -19.66
N ARG A 268 8.13 11.23 -20.18
CA ARG A 268 7.59 10.49 -21.34
C ARG A 268 8.03 11.05 -22.69
N SER A 269 8.30 12.34 -22.79
CA SER A 269 8.62 13.00 -24.06
C SER A 269 9.61 14.14 -23.86
N PRO A 270 10.86 13.85 -23.42
CA PRO A 270 11.83 14.87 -23.05
C PRO A 270 12.12 15.86 -24.19
N ASP A 271 12.19 15.37 -25.44
CA ASP A 271 12.45 16.20 -26.63
C ASP A 271 11.37 17.28 -26.86
N ARG A 272 10.14 17.02 -26.41
CA ARG A 272 9.02 17.95 -26.53
C ARG A 272 9.06 19.04 -25.45
N PHE A 273 9.78 18.81 -24.36
CA PHE A 273 9.88 19.71 -23.22
C PHE A 273 11.36 20.01 -22.94
N PRO A 274 12.07 20.66 -23.88
CA PRO A 274 13.47 21.00 -23.69
C PRO A 274 13.62 21.98 -22.52
N HIS A 275 14.37 21.55 -21.51
CA HIS A 275 14.67 22.34 -20.32
C HIS A 275 16.15 22.13 -19.96
N PRO A 276 17.07 22.95 -20.47
CA PRO A 276 18.50 22.75 -20.25
C PRO A 276 18.79 22.85 -18.74
N VAL A 277 19.42 21.81 -18.18
CA VAL A 277 19.88 21.79 -16.79
C VAL A 277 21.36 22.13 -16.78
N LYS A 278 21.76 23.08 -15.93
CA LYS A 278 23.15 23.51 -15.80
C LYS A 278 24.03 22.33 -15.36
N PRO A 279 25.27 22.21 -15.88
CA PRO A 279 26.23 21.25 -15.36
C PRO A 279 26.42 21.51 -13.86
N LYS A 280 26.53 20.44 -13.06
CA LYS A 280 26.94 20.59 -11.66
C LYS A 280 28.38 21.08 -11.63
N GLU A 281 28.61 22.21 -10.97
CA GLU A 281 29.95 22.66 -10.57
C GLU A 281 30.57 21.69 -9.56
#